data_AF-A0A3B8L067-F1
#
_entry.id   AF-A0A3B8L067-F1
#
_cell.length_a   1.000
_cell.length_b   1.000
_cell.length_c   1.000
_cell.angle_alpha   90.00
_cell.angle_beta   90.00
_cell.angle_gamma   90.00
#
_symmetry.space_group_name_H-M   'P 1'
#
loop_
_entity.id
_entity.type
_entity.pdbx_description
1 polymer ?
#
loop_
_entity_poly.entity_id
_entity_poly.type
_entity_poly.pdbx_seq_one_letter_code
_entity_poly.pdbx_strand_id
1 'polypeptide(L)'
;MKPRGGSSKPEQGTFQFQDGGFNPTSPLHFFIAPIHHAGAREFVERWHYSHRIPTGKNICFGLWSASELYAVIVYGIGVNPYQAKFLGVESVIEIKRMCRSEPKQAYELSRLIRLSLKMAKNLMGFDAVVAFADPEQGHEGTVYKAAGFTHEGRTNAEWHLVGSDGVRRHRRYAYRMARRKGITVQEARDSLCVQRVKTEPKHRWVLRLDPLIAENKKDSENERET
;
A
#
# COMPACT_ATOMS: atom_id res chain seq x y z
N MET A 1 52.21 24.07 45.81
CA MET A 1 51.39 22.86 46.04
C MET A 1 50.57 22.59 44.77
N LYS A 2 50.90 21.55 43.99
CA LYS A 2 49.99 21.02 42.95
C LYS A 2 48.97 20.09 43.62
N PRO A 3 47.75 19.98 43.07
CA PRO A 3 47.45 18.73 42.37
C PRO A 3 46.82 18.94 40.98
N ARG A 4 46.89 17.86 40.21
CA ARG A 4 46.38 17.65 38.85
C ARG A 4 44.90 17.27 38.90
N GLY A 5 44.18 17.49 37.79
CA GLY A 5 42.88 16.85 37.54
C GLY A 5 42.19 17.48 36.33
N GLY A 6 42.31 16.85 35.17
CA GLY A 6 41.57 17.25 33.97
C GLY A 6 40.21 16.58 33.90
N SER A 7 39.30 17.13 33.10
CA SER A 7 38.43 16.33 32.22
C SER A 7 37.86 17.20 31.11
N SER A 8 38.01 16.67 29.90
CA SER A 8 37.63 17.15 28.59
C SER A 8 36.16 17.57 28.46
N LYS A 9 35.94 18.65 27.70
CA LYS A 9 34.65 19.01 27.11
C LYS A 9 34.22 17.91 26.14
N PRO A 10 32.94 17.49 26.10
CA PRO A 10 32.46 16.60 25.04
C PRO A 10 32.29 17.41 23.75
N GLU A 11 33.13 17.11 22.75
CA GLU A 11 32.89 17.46 21.36
C GLU A 11 31.67 16.65 20.87
N GLN A 12 30.62 17.36 20.49
CA GLN A 12 29.47 16.75 19.82
C GLN A 12 29.90 16.45 18.38
N GLY A 13 30.17 15.16 18.11
CA GLY A 13 30.48 14.66 16.78
C GLY A 13 29.33 14.96 15.81
N THR A 14 29.59 15.87 14.88
CA THR A 14 28.77 16.09 13.69
C THR A 14 28.91 14.86 12.79
N PHE A 15 27.84 14.06 12.71
CA PHE A 15 27.72 13.01 11.70
C PHE A 15 27.54 13.65 10.32
N GLN A 16 28.63 13.66 9.53
CA GLN A 16 28.59 13.98 8.10
C GLN A 16 28.12 12.75 7.33
N PHE A 17 26.95 12.83 6.69
CA PHE A 17 26.58 11.89 5.64
C PHE A 17 27.38 12.25 4.38
N GLN A 18 28.13 11.29 3.84
CA GLN A 18 28.87 11.45 2.58
C GLN A 18 27.91 11.72 1.42
N ASP A 19 28.22 12.80 0.69
CA ASP A 19 27.58 13.26 -0.54
C ASP A 19 27.70 12.21 -1.66
N GLY A 20 26.63 11.43 -1.84
CA GLY A 20 26.36 10.71 -3.08
C GLY A 20 25.81 11.70 -4.11
N GLY A 21 26.65 12.07 -5.09
CA GLY A 21 26.42 13.14 -6.06
C GLY A 21 25.01 13.24 -6.64
N PHE A 22 24.39 14.39 -6.41
CA PHE A 22 23.19 14.82 -7.11
C PHE A 22 23.58 15.31 -8.51
N ASN A 23 23.13 14.62 -9.56
CA ASN A 23 23.08 15.20 -10.91
C ASN A 23 21.67 15.78 -11.12
N PRO A 24 21.46 17.10 -11.01
CA PRO A 24 20.14 17.68 -11.19
C PRO A 24 19.87 17.92 -12.67
N THR A 25 18.87 17.24 -13.21
CA THR A 25 18.20 17.66 -14.45
C THR A 25 16.80 18.13 -14.02
N SER A 26 16.61 19.43 -13.80
CA SER A 26 15.38 20.04 -13.23
C SER A 26 14.15 19.79 -14.14
N PRO A 27 13.00 19.26 -13.65
CA PRO A 27 12.01 20.01 -12.83
C PRO A 27 11.21 19.19 -11.77
N LEU A 28 10.76 19.82 -10.68
CA LEU A 28 10.04 19.24 -9.52
C LEU A 28 10.77 18.07 -8.83
N HIS A 29 11.34 18.33 -7.65
CA HIS A 29 11.98 17.31 -6.81
C HIS A 29 10.92 16.32 -6.30
N PHE A 30 10.70 15.25 -7.07
CA PHE A 30 9.88 14.14 -6.62
C PHE A 30 10.71 13.18 -5.80
N PHE A 31 10.25 12.87 -4.59
CA PHE A 31 10.84 11.80 -3.78
C PHE A 31 9.77 10.92 -3.16
N ILE A 32 10.14 9.67 -2.87
CA ILE A 32 9.27 8.68 -2.25
C ILE A 32 9.86 8.32 -0.91
N ALA A 33 9.03 8.33 0.13
CA ALA A 33 9.42 7.96 1.48
C ALA A 33 8.26 7.24 2.18
N PRO A 34 8.54 6.45 3.24
CA PRO A 34 7.49 5.97 4.13
C PRO A 34 6.69 7.14 4.70
N ILE A 35 5.38 6.97 4.86
CA ILE A 35 4.50 7.95 5.52
C ILE A 35 3.77 7.30 6.68
N HIS A 36 3.56 8.07 7.75
CA HIS A 36 2.78 7.60 8.90
C HIS A 36 1.31 7.33 8.50
N HIS A 37 0.70 6.31 9.11
CA HIS A 37 -0.67 5.90 8.82
C HIS A 37 -1.68 7.05 8.91
N ALA A 38 -1.50 7.97 9.88
CA ALA A 38 -2.39 9.13 10.03
C ALA A 38 -2.36 10.06 8.81
N GLY A 39 -1.17 10.36 8.28
CA GLY A 39 -1.02 11.19 7.07
C GLY A 39 -1.55 10.49 5.82
N ALA A 40 -1.26 9.19 5.67
CA ALA A 40 -1.84 8.39 4.59
C ALA A 40 -3.37 8.35 4.65
N ARG A 41 -3.94 8.27 5.86
CA ARG A 41 -5.38 8.28 6.08
C ARG A 41 -5.99 9.59 5.62
N GLU A 42 -5.50 10.73 6.11
CA GLU A 42 -6.03 12.04 5.72
C GLU A 42 -6.03 12.21 4.19
N PHE A 43 -4.92 11.82 3.55
CA PHE A 43 -4.78 11.91 2.10
C PHE A 43 -5.74 10.98 1.35
N VAL A 44 -5.84 9.72 1.76
CA VAL A 44 -6.74 8.73 1.13
C VAL A 44 -8.21 9.10 1.33
N GLU A 45 -8.59 9.62 2.50
CA GLU A 45 -9.95 10.07 2.78
C GLU A 45 -10.34 11.28 1.91
N ARG A 46 -9.37 12.15 1.59
CA ARG A 46 -9.58 13.29 0.69
C ARG A 46 -9.64 12.90 -0.79
N TRP A 47 -8.68 12.09 -1.26
CA TRP A 47 -8.42 11.94 -2.70
C TRP A 47 -8.81 10.60 -3.31
N HIS A 48 -8.91 9.54 -2.51
CA HIS A 48 -9.33 8.25 -3.05
C HIS A 48 -10.85 8.17 -3.09
N TYR A 49 -11.42 7.66 -4.19
CA TYR A 49 -12.87 7.45 -4.36
C TYR A 49 -13.56 6.63 -3.26
N SER A 50 -12.79 5.92 -2.41
CA SER A 50 -13.34 5.11 -1.33
C SER A 50 -13.53 5.90 -0.03
N HIS A 51 -12.86 7.06 0.07
CA HIS A 51 -12.82 7.93 1.24
C HIS A 51 -12.49 7.18 2.55
N ARG A 52 -11.75 6.06 2.46
CA ARG A 52 -11.47 5.16 3.59
C ARG A 52 -10.12 4.47 3.44
N ILE A 53 -9.27 4.69 4.44
CA ILE A 53 -8.03 3.91 4.61
C ILE A 53 -8.38 2.45 4.95
N PRO A 54 -7.64 1.45 4.43
CA PRO A 54 -7.88 0.06 4.78
C PRO A 54 -7.51 -0.21 6.24
N THR A 55 -8.23 -1.14 6.87
CA THR A 55 -7.87 -1.65 8.21
C THR A 55 -6.80 -2.74 8.13
N GLY A 56 -6.16 -3.02 9.27
CA GLY A 56 -5.15 -4.08 9.42
C GLY A 56 -3.72 -3.57 9.33
N LYS A 57 -2.75 -4.49 9.25
CA LYS A 57 -1.34 -4.15 9.08
C LYS A 57 -1.10 -3.64 7.66
N ASN A 58 -0.79 -2.35 7.55
CA ASN A 58 -0.48 -1.69 6.28
C ASN A 58 0.87 -0.97 6.36
N ILE A 59 1.56 -0.89 5.23
CA ILE A 59 2.72 -0.03 5.02
C ILE A 59 2.34 1.03 3.97
N CYS A 60 2.68 2.28 4.24
CA CYS A 60 2.26 3.41 3.42
C CYS A 60 3.49 4.16 2.90
N PHE A 61 3.46 4.55 1.63
CA PHE A 61 4.46 5.43 1.05
C PHE A 61 3.79 6.66 0.47
N GLY A 62 4.42 7.81 0.68
CA GLY A 62 4.07 9.05 0.03
C GLY A 62 5.00 9.32 -1.15
N LEU A 63 4.49 10.02 -2.14
CA LEU A 63 5.24 10.70 -3.19
C LEU A 63 5.09 12.19 -2.94
N TRP A 64 6.19 12.86 -2.64
CA TRP A 64 6.22 14.30 -2.47
C TRP A 64 6.71 14.97 -3.74
N SER A 65 6.18 16.14 -4.01
CA SER A 65 6.64 17.08 -5.02
C SER A 65 7.07 18.34 -4.30
N ALA A 66 8.39 18.57 -4.21
CA ALA A 66 8.95 19.54 -3.27
C ALA A 66 8.47 19.27 -1.83
N SER A 67 7.71 20.17 -1.21
CA SER A 67 7.18 20.03 0.16
C SER A 67 5.76 19.45 0.23
N GLU A 68 5.10 19.22 -0.91
CA GLU A 68 3.70 18.82 -0.95
C GLU A 68 3.54 17.31 -1.19
N LEU A 69 2.68 16.67 -0.41
CA LEU A 69 2.30 15.28 -0.64
C LEU A 69 1.40 15.21 -1.88
N TYR A 70 1.90 14.57 -2.94
CA TYR A 70 1.22 14.48 -4.23
C TYR A 70 0.50 13.13 -4.43
N ALA A 71 1.07 12.02 -3.95
CA ALA A 71 0.39 10.73 -4.05
C ALA A 71 0.68 9.84 -2.84
N VAL A 72 -0.24 8.91 -2.58
CA VAL A 72 -0.11 7.89 -1.54
C VAL A 72 -0.40 6.53 -2.14
N ILE A 73 0.43 5.56 -1.77
CA ILE A 73 0.21 4.14 -2.02
C ILE A 73 0.24 3.37 -0.70
N VAL A 74 -0.72 2.47 -0.53
CA VAL A 74 -0.90 1.68 0.68
C VAL A 74 -0.87 0.22 0.32
N TYR A 75 0.10 -0.49 0.88
CA TYR A 75 0.17 -1.94 0.80
C TYR A 75 -0.30 -2.57 2.10
N GLY A 76 -0.85 -3.77 2.03
CA GLY A 76 -1.14 -4.54 3.22
C GLY A 76 -1.54 -5.97 2.92
N ILE A 77 -1.81 -6.72 3.98
CA ILE A 77 -2.31 -8.09 3.85
C ILE A 77 -3.73 -8.03 3.26
N GLY A 78 -3.94 -8.78 2.18
CA GLY A 78 -5.22 -8.90 1.51
C GLY A 78 -6.26 -9.61 2.39
N VAL A 79 -7.54 -9.41 2.11
CA VAL A 79 -8.64 -9.99 2.92
C VAL A 79 -8.88 -11.47 2.60
N ASN A 80 -8.46 -11.93 1.42
CA ASN A 80 -8.63 -13.31 0.98
C ASN A 80 -7.42 -14.17 1.42
N PRO A 81 -7.57 -15.07 2.41
CA PRO A 81 -6.45 -15.91 2.87
C PRO A 81 -6.02 -16.95 1.83
N TYR A 82 -6.86 -17.24 0.83
CA TYR A 82 -6.56 -18.22 -0.21
C TYR A 82 -5.80 -17.63 -1.41
N GLN A 83 -5.46 -16.33 -1.36
CA GLN A 83 -4.84 -15.64 -2.50
C GLN A 83 -3.45 -16.20 -2.85
N ALA A 84 -2.61 -16.48 -1.85
CA ALA A 84 -1.29 -17.06 -2.07
C ALA A 84 -1.37 -18.45 -2.71
N LYS A 85 -2.22 -19.32 -2.15
CA LYS A 85 -2.51 -20.65 -2.71
C LYS A 85 -3.04 -20.59 -4.15
N PHE A 86 -3.96 -19.67 -4.45
CA PHE A 86 -4.48 -19.48 -5.80
C PHE A 86 -3.39 -19.09 -6.80
N LEU A 87 -2.41 -18.29 -6.37
CA LEU A 87 -1.32 -17.83 -7.23
C LEU A 87 -0.12 -18.79 -7.28
N GLY A 88 -0.12 -19.85 -6.47
CA GLY A 88 0.99 -20.80 -6.37
C GLY A 88 2.24 -20.21 -5.71
N VAL A 89 2.07 -19.27 -4.77
CA VAL A 89 3.18 -18.64 -4.03
C VAL A 89 2.96 -18.77 -2.52
N GLU A 90 4.01 -18.55 -1.71
CA GLU A 90 3.90 -18.67 -0.25
C GLU A 90 3.26 -17.43 0.38
N SER A 91 3.59 -16.25 -0.15
CA SER A 91 3.22 -14.98 0.46
C SER A 91 2.79 -13.93 -0.56
N VAL A 92 1.74 -13.18 -0.21
CA VAL A 92 1.14 -12.14 -1.07
C VAL A 92 0.87 -10.88 -0.27
N ILE A 93 1.21 -9.74 -0.87
CA ILE A 93 0.75 -8.42 -0.42
C ILE A 93 -0.20 -7.81 -1.45
N GLU A 94 -1.10 -6.93 -1.01
CA GLU A 94 -2.04 -6.22 -1.87
C GLU A 94 -1.72 -4.73 -1.95
N ILE A 95 -1.78 -4.11 -3.14
CA ILE A 95 -1.95 -2.66 -3.29
C ILE A 95 -3.41 -2.34 -2.95
N LYS A 96 -3.65 -1.95 -1.69
CA LYS A 96 -5.01 -1.76 -1.17
C LYS A 96 -5.55 -0.40 -1.55
N ARG A 97 -4.71 0.64 -1.61
CA ARG A 97 -5.09 1.98 -2.07
C ARG A 97 -3.95 2.61 -2.85
N MET A 98 -4.29 3.38 -3.86
CA MET A 98 -3.38 4.29 -4.52
C MET A 98 -4.18 5.46 -5.07
N CYS A 99 -3.74 6.68 -4.77
CA CYS A 99 -4.39 7.90 -5.23
C CYS A 99 -3.38 9.04 -5.25
N ARG A 100 -3.71 10.10 -5.99
CA ARG A 100 -2.95 11.34 -6.06
C ARG A 100 -3.87 12.53 -5.85
N SER A 101 -3.29 13.68 -5.54
CA SER A 101 -3.98 14.95 -5.60
C SER A 101 -4.13 15.40 -7.04
N GLU A 102 -5.10 16.29 -7.26
CA GLU A 102 -5.25 17.02 -8.51
C GLU A 102 -4.82 18.48 -8.31
N PRO A 103 -4.29 19.14 -9.36
CA PRO A 103 -4.15 18.67 -10.73
C PRO A 103 -3.01 17.65 -10.94
N LYS A 104 -3.13 16.80 -11.97
CA LYS A 104 -2.07 15.89 -12.45
C LYS A 104 -0.74 16.64 -12.61
N GLN A 105 0.28 16.14 -11.93
CA GLN A 105 1.67 16.52 -12.16
C GLN A 105 2.39 15.48 -13.05
N ALA A 106 3.58 15.84 -13.56
CA ALA A 106 4.37 15.06 -14.51
C ALA A 106 5.05 13.78 -13.92
N TYR A 107 4.52 13.24 -12.82
CA TYR A 107 5.00 11.99 -12.23
C TYR A 107 4.03 10.84 -12.48
N GLU A 108 4.55 9.79 -13.09
CA GLU A 108 3.78 8.60 -13.44
C GLU A 108 3.60 7.67 -12.23
N LEU A 109 2.36 7.32 -11.91
CA LEU A 109 2.05 6.44 -10.78
C LEU A 109 2.61 5.02 -10.94
N SER A 110 2.88 4.57 -12.16
CA SER A 110 3.60 3.31 -12.41
C SER A 110 5.05 3.35 -11.93
N ARG A 111 5.69 4.53 -11.91
CA ARG A 111 7.01 4.75 -11.31
C ARG A 111 6.93 4.71 -9.77
N LEU A 112 5.87 5.29 -9.19
CA LEU A 112 5.59 5.20 -7.75
C LEU A 112 5.48 3.73 -7.32
N ILE A 113 4.70 2.92 -8.03
CA ILE A 113 4.57 1.49 -7.75
C ILE A 113 5.95 0.81 -7.76
N ARG A 114 6.72 0.95 -8.85
CA ARG A 114 8.01 0.25 -8.99
C ARG A 114 9.02 0.62 -7.88
N LEU A 115 9.10 1.90 -7.51
CA LEU A 115 10.05 2.35 -6.50
C LEU A 115 9.61 2.00 -5.08
N SER A 116 8.34 2.24 -4.74
CA SER A 116 7.80 1.90 -3.42
C SER A 116 7.72 0.38 -3.20
N LEU A 117 7.58 -0.44 -4.24
CA LEU A 117 7.66 -1.90 -4.14
C LEU A 117 9.02 -2.39 -3.63
N LYS A 118 10.12 -1.81 -4.12
CA LYS A 118 11.47 -2.17 -3.64
C LYS A 118 11.60 -1.87 -2.14
N MET A 119 11.10 -0.71 -1.72
CA MET A 119 11.07 -0.32 -0.30
C MET A 119 10.17 -1.26 0.52
N ALA A 120 8.99 -1.59 -0.01
CA ALA A 120 8.02 -2.47 0.63
C ALA A 120 8.60 -3.87 0.86
N LYS A 121 9.29 -4.43 -0.15
CA LYS A 121 9.92 -5.76 -0.09
C LYS A 121 10.99 -5.84 1.02
N ASN A 122 11.71 -4.74 1.28
CA ASN A 122 12.69 -4.67 2.37
C ASN A 122 12.01 -4.60 3.77
N LEU A 123 10.79 -4.07 3.85
CA LEU A 123 10.05 -3.97 5.11
C LEU A 123 9.20 -5.22 5.41
N MET A 124 8.69 -5.86 4.37
CA MET A 124 7.91 -7.09 4.46
C MET A 124 8.30 -8.01 3.31
N GLY A 125 8.76 -9.22 3.62
CA GLY A 125 8.96 -10.25 2.60
C GLY A 125 7.62 -10.68 1.99
N PHE A 126 7.51 -10.68 0.67
CA PHE A 126 6.37 -11.24 -0.06
C PHE A 126 6.78 -11.73 -1.46
N ASP A 127 6.19 -12.81 -1.96
CA ASP A 127 6.57 -13.41 -3.25
C ASP A 127 5.77 -12.85 -4.42
N ALA A 128 4.57 -12.32 -4.14
CA ALA A 128 3.78 -11.64 -5.15
C ALA A 128 3.02 -10.44 -4.59
N VAL A 129 2.69 -9.53 -5.51
CA VAL A 129 1.85 -8.36 -5.27
C VAL A 129 0.57 -8.52 -6.09
N VAL A 130 -0.57 -8.32 -5.45
CA VAL A 130 -1.87 -8.27 -6.13
C VAL A 130 -2.41 -6.86 -6.08
N ALA A 131 -3.03 -6.44 -7.17
CA ALA A 131 -3.79 -5.20 -7.22
C ALA A 131 -5.12 -5.42 -7.96
N PHE A 132 -6.13 -4.66 -7.57
CA PHE A 132 -7.44 -4.72 -8.19
C PHE A 132 -7.78 -3.37 -8.84
N ALA A 133 -8.15 -3.39 -10.12
CA ALA A 133 -8.71 -2.23 -10.81
C ALA A 133 -10.23 -2.35 -10.85
N ASP A 134 -10.93 -1.27 -10.48
CA ASP A 134 -12.39 -1.24 -10.33
C ASP A 134 -13.05 -0.62 -11.57
N PRO A 135 -13.71 -1.41 -12.43
CA PRO A 135 -14.36 -0.90 -13.64
C PRO A 135 -15.43 0.16 -13.37
N GLU A 136 -16.12 0.09 -12.23
CA GLU A 136 -17.14 1.07 -11.85
C GLU A 136 -16.57 2.48 -11.61
N GLN A 137 -15.24 2.59 -11.49
CA GLN A 137 -14.51 3.85 -11.37
C GLN A 137 -13.77 4.21 -12.67
N GLY A 138 -14.06 3.52 -13.78
CA GLY A 138 -13.33 3.68 -15.05
C GLY A 138 -11.89 3.15 -15.00
N HIS A 139 -11.55 2.33 -13.99
CA HIS A 139 -10.20 1.81 -13.83
C HIS A 139 -10.03 0.45 -14.50
N GLU A 140 -9.26 0.42 -15.58
CA GLU A 140 -8.91 -0.83 -16.29
C GLU A 140 -7.59 -1.45 -15.78
N GLY A 141 -6.78 -0.65 -15.07
CA GLY A 141 -5.50 -1.10 -14.51
C GLY A 141 -4.29 -0.82 -15.40
N THR A 142 -4.39 0.14 -16.32
CA THR A 142 -3.28 0.63 -17.17
C THR A 142 -2.01 0.96 -16.36
N VAL A 143 -2.19 1.51 -15.15
CA VAL A 143 -1.08 1.82 -14.24
C VAL A 143 -0.33 0.55 -13.77
N TYR A 144 -1.05 -0.55 -13.54
CA TYR A 144 -0.46 -1.83 -13.13
C TYR A 144 0.24 -2.49 -14.31
N LYS A 145 -0.37 -2.48 -15.50
CA LYS A 145 0.26 -2.93 -16.74
C LYS A 145 1.59 -2.21 -16.98
N ALA A 146 1.60 -0.88 -16.86
CA ALA A 146 2.80 -0.06 -17.01
C ALA A 146 3.86 -0.30 -15.92
N ALA A 147 3.45 -0.86 -14.77
CA ALA A 147 4.35 -1.24 -13.69
C ALA A 147 4.85 -2.70 -13.80
N GLY A 148 4.48 -3.43 -14.87
CA GLY A 148 4.93 -4.81 -15.12
C GLY A 148 4.02 -5.91 -14.60
N PHE A 149 2.79 -5.59 -14.17
CA PHE A 149 1.84 -6.60 -13.69
C PHE A 149 1.23 -7.37 -14.86
N THR A 150 0.98 -8.66 -14.65
CA THR A 150 0.19 -9.53 -15.53
C THR A 150 -1.30 -9.45 -15.15
N HIS A 151 -2.17 -9.49 -16.16
CA HIS A 151 -3.62 -9.56 -15.93
C HIS A 151 -4.04 -11.03 -15.74
N GLU A 152 -4.62 -11.36 -14.59
CA GLU A 152 -4.97 -12.75 -14.20
C GLU A 152 -6.47 -12.90 -13.93
N GLY A 153 -7.24 -12.39 -14.89
CA GLY A 153 -8.69 -12.47 -14.90
C GLY A 153 -9.35 -11.42 -14.02
N ARG A 154 -10.57 -11.74 -13.58
CA ARG A 154 -11.40 -10.83 -12.78
C ARG A 154 -11.82 -11.50 -11.47
N THR A 155 -12.20 -10.69 -10.49
CA THR A 155 -12.85 -11.19 -9.28
C THR A 155 -14.22 -11.77 -9.62
N ASN A 156 -14.81 -12.53 -8.71
CA ASN A 156 -16.24 -12.77 -8.80
C ASN A 156 -16.99 -11.45 -8.56
N ALA A 157 -18.18 -11.33 -9.13
CA ALA A 157 -19.07 -10.24 -8.81
C ALA A 157 -19.41 -10.27 -7.31
N GLU A 158 -19.29 -9.13 -6.64
CA GLU A 158 -19.64 -9.01 -5.24
C GLU A 158 -21.06 -8.48 -5.07
N TRP A 159 -21.69 -8.89 -3.98
CA TRP A 159 -22.99 -8.36 -3.59
C TRP A 159 -22.79 -7.27 -2.55
N HIS A 160 -23.32 -6.09 -2.86
CA HIS A 160 -23.43 -4.96 -1.96
C HIS A 160 -24.89 -4.71 -1.60
N LEU A 161 -25.09 -3.85 -0.60
CA LEU A 161 -26.40 -3.43 -0.10
C LEU A 161 -26.51 -1.92 -0.33
N VAL A 162 -27.62 -1.45 -0.87
CA VAL A 162 -27.90 -0.02 -1.07
C VAL A 162 -29.19 0.31 -0.32
N GLY A 163 -29.13 1.32 0.56
CA GLY A 163 -30.30 1.82 1.27
C GLY A 163 -31.06 2.85 0.45
N SER A 164 -32.22 3.27 0.95
CA SER A 164 -32.96 4.41 0.39
C SER A 164 -32.16 5.72 0.40
N ASP A 165 -31.15 5.82 1.27
CA ASP A 165 -30.17 6.91 1.33
C ASP A 165 -29.14 6.89 0.18
N GLY A 166 -29.21 5.91 -0.72
CA GLY A 166 -28.23 5.72 -1.80
C GLY A 166 -26.87 5.22 -1.33
N VAL A 167 -26.67 5.04 -0.02
CA VAL A 167 -25.36 4.67 0.54
C VAL A 167 -25.11 3.18 0.36
N ARG A 168 -24.05 2.88 -0.39
CA ARG A 168 -23.59 1.51 -0.61
C ARG A 168 -22.84 0.97 0.62
N ARG A 169 -23.25 -0.21 1.06
CA ARG A 169 -22.72 -0.95 2.22
C ARG A 169 -22.33 -2.37 1.81
N HIS A 170 -21.32 -2.93 2.45
CA HIS A 170 -20.92 -4.31 2.20
C HIS A 170 -22.01 -5.30 2.67
N ARG A 171 -22.20 -6.44 2.00
CA ARG A 171 -23.21 -7.48 2.38
C ARG A 171 -23.15 -7.93 3.83
N ARG A 172 -21.97 -7.82 4.48
CA ARG A 172 -21.79 -8.15 5.90
C ARG A 172 -22.58 -7.22 6.84
N TYR A 173 -23.06 -6.06 6.38
CA TYR A 173 -23.86 -5.14 7.18
C TYR A 173 -25.14 -5.82 7.70
N ALA A 174 -25.97 -6.34 6.78
CA ALA A 174 -27.17 -7.10 7.16
C ALA A 174 -26.83 -8.42 7.88
N TYR A 175 -25.77 -9.13 7.45
CA TYR A 175 -25.35 -10.37 8.10
C TYR A 175 -24.96 -10.19 9.58
N ARG A 176 -24.24 -9.11 9.93
CA ARG A 176 -23.87 -8.82 11.32
C ARG A 176 -25.08 -8.54 12.19
N MET A 177 -26.07 -7.82 11.66
CA MET A 177 -27.33 -7.58 12.35
C MET A 177 -28.12 -8.88 12.53
N ALA A 178 -28.23 -9.68 11.47
CA ALA A 178 -28.89 -10.99 11.49
C ALA A 178 -28.33 -11.87 12.60
N ARG A 179 -26.99 -12.02 12.67
CA ARG A 179 -26.34 -12.78 13.76
C ARG A 179 -26.61 -12.19 15.14
N ARG A 180 -26.57 -10.87 15.30
CA ARG A 180 -26.80 -10.21 16.60
C ARG A 180 -28.22 -10.39 17.11
N LYS A 181 -29.21 -10.33 16.20
CA LYS A 181 -30.63 -10.39 16.53
C LYS A 181 -31.23 -11.80 16.43
N GLY A 182 -30.47 -12.79 15.96
CA GLY A 182 -30.97 -14.15 15.75
C GLY A 182 -32.00 -14.27 14.62
N ILE A 183 -32.02 -13.31 13.68
CA ILE A 183 -32.96 -13.27 12.54
C ILE A 183 -32.26 -13.72 11.26
N THR A 184 -33.03 -14.00 10.21
CA THR A 184 -32.50 -14.28 8.89
C THR A 184 -31.85 -13.05 8.27
N VAL A 185 -30.95 -13.26 7.29
CA VAL A 185 -30.33 -12.15 6.56
C VAL A 185 -31.36 -11.38 5.73
N GLN A 186 -32.46 -12.02 5.31
CA GLN A 186 -33.51 -11.34 4.56
C GLN A 186 -34.29 -10.39 5.47
N GLU A 187 -34.76 -10.85 6.61
CA GLU A 187 -35.43 -10.00 7.61
C GLU A 187 -34.54 -8.83 8.06
N ALA A 188 -33.23 -9.07 8.19
CA ALA A 188 -32.28 -8.00 8.50
C ALA A 188 -32.20 -6.95 7.38
N ARG A 189 -32.26 -7.35 6.10
CA ARG A 189 -32.27 -6.39 4.98
C ARG A 189 -33.55 -5.59 4.94
N ASP A 190 -34.69 -6.25 5.15
CA ASP A 190 -36.00 -5.61 5.14
C ASP A 190 -36.10 -4.58 6.29
N SER A 191 -35.63 -4.97 7.48
CA SER A 191 -35.52 -4.08 8.65
C SER A 191 -34.57 -2.88 8.44
N LEU A 192 -33.56 -3.05 7.59
CA LEU A 192 -32.59 -1.99 7.25
C LEU A 192 -33.01 -1.20 6.01
N CYS A 193 -34.10 -1.57 5.36
CA CYS A 193 -34.56 -1.03 4.09
C CYS A 193 -33.44 -1.00 3.03
N VAL A 194 -32.67 -2.09 2.91
CA VAL A 194 -31.56 -2.20 1.95
C VAL A 194 -31.81 -3.25 0.88
N GLN A 195 -31.48 -2.92 -0.37
CA GLN A 195 -31.56 -3.80 -1.52
C GLN A 195 -30.20 -4.33 -1.94
N ARG A 196 -30.16 -5.52 -2.54
CA ARG A 196 -28.92 -6.09 -3.07
C ARG A 196 -28.60 -5.50 -4.43
N VAL A 197 -27.36 -5.05 -4.59
CA VAL A 197 -26.80 -4.66 -5.87
C VAL A 197 -25.57 -5.51 -6.17
N LYS A 198 -25.43 -5.94 -7.42
CA LYS A 198 -24.27 -6.70 -7.88
C LYS A 198 -23.25 -5.71 -8.42
N THR A 199 -22.01 -5.81 -7.96
CA THR A 199 -20.92 -4.97 -8.47
C THR A 199 -20.22 -5.66 -9.62
N GLU A 200 -19.61 -4.85 -10.48
CA GLU A 200 -18.81 -5.39 -11.56
C GLU A 200 -17.58 -6.15 -11.05
N PRO A 201 -17.24 -7.28 -11.67
CA PRO A 201 -15.97 -7.97 -11.46
C PRO A 201 -14.75 -7.07 -11.64
N LYS A 202 -13.88 -6.99 -10.64
CA LYS A 202 -12.65 -6.17 -10.69
C LYS A 202 -11.55 -6.89 -11.46
N HIS A 203 -10.73 -6.16 -12.21
CA HIS A 203 -9.55 -6.74 -12.86
C HIS A 203 -8.50 -7.10 -11.82
N ARG A 204 -8.02 -8.35 -11.84
CA ARG A 204 -6.92 -8.81 -11.00
C ARG A 204 -5.60 -8.64 -11.75
N TRP A 205 -4.70 -7.88 -11.15
CA TRP A 205 -3.34 -7.67 -11.63
C TRP A 205 -2.38 -8.30 -10.64
N VAL A 206 -1.40 -9.06 -11.15
CA VAL A 206 -0.43 -9.80 -10.34
C VAL A 206 0.97 -9.45 -10.79
N LEU A 207 1.87 -9.22 -9.84
CA LEU A 207 3.30 -9.16 -10.08
C LEU A 207 3.94 -10.22 -9.19
N ARG A 208 4.45 -11.29 -9.80
CA ARG A 208 5.31 -12.25 -9.11
C ARG A 208 6.72 -11.69 -9.06
N LEU A 209 7.36 -11.80 -7.91
CA LEU A 209 8.73 -11.34 -7.69
C LEU A 209 9.66 -12.54 -7.67
N ASP A 210 10.87 -12.34 -8.16
CA ASP A 210 11.92 -13.33 -7.98
C ASP A 210 12.20 -13.50 -6.48
N PRO A 211 12.59 -14.71 -6.03
CA PRO A 211 13.11 -14.91 -4.70
C PRO A 211 14.24 -13.91 -4.45
N LEU A 212 14.27 -13.27 -3.28
CA LEU A 212 15.46 -12.54 -2.89
C LEU A 212 16.58 -13.56 -2.80
N ILE A 213 17.54 -13.52 -3.73
CA ILE A 213 18.82 -14.18 -3.53
C ILE A 213 19.42 -13.46 -2.33
N ALA A 214 19.48 -14.13 -1.18
CA ALA A 214 20.24 -13.64 -0.05
C ALA A 214 21.70 -13.57 -0.51
N GLU A 215 22.19 -12.38 -0.85
CA GLU A 215 23.62 -12.17 -1.02
C GLU A 215 24.27 -12.58 0.30
N ASN A 216 25.11 -13.61 0.22
CA ASN A 216 25.80 -14.18 1.35
C ASN A 216 26.59 -13.08 2.06
N LYS A 217 26.26 -12.79 3.32
CA LYS A 217 27.21 -12.22 4.27
C LYS A 217 28.30 -13.26 4.55
N LYS A 218 29.26 -13.41 3.64
CA LYS A 218 30.50 -14.16 3.84
C LYS A 218 31.67 -13.29 3.44
N ASP A 219 31.88 -12.17 4.14
CA ASP A 219 33.10 -11.36 3.99
C ASP A 219 33.46 -10.61 5.29
N SER A 220 33.13 -11.15 6.48
CA SER A 220 33.56 -10.52 7.74
C SER A 220 34.12 -11.47 8.81
N GLU A 221 34.35 -12.74 8.49
CA GLU A 221 34.98 -13.71 9.41
C GLU A 221 36.42 -14.08 9.04
N ASN A 222 36.97 -13.60 7.92
CA ASN A 222 38.31 -14.00 7.46
C ASN A 222 39.45 -13.00 7.73
N GLU A 223 39.24 -11.99 8.60
CA GLU A 223 40.30 -11.05 9.02
C GLU A 223 40.59 -11.10 10.54
N ARG A 224 40.22 -12.18 11.23
CA ARG A 224 40.59 -12.40 12.65
C ARG A 224 41.48 -13.62 12.90
N GLU A 225 42.12 -14.13 11.85
CA GLU A 225 43.21 -15.10 11.95
C GLU A 225 44.35 -14.73 10.99
N THR A 226 45.04 -13.63 11.30
CA THR A 226 46.44 -13.39 10.94
C THR A 226 47.15 -12.62 12.03
#